data_AF-A0A553GX46-F1
#
_entry.id   AF-A0A553GX46-F1
#
_cell.length_a   1.000
_cell.length_b   1.000
_cell.length_c   1.000
_cell.angle_alpha   90.00
_cell.angle_beta   90.00
_cell.angle_gamma   90.00
#
_symmetry.space_group_name_H-M   'P 1'
#
loop_
_entity.id
_entity.type
_entity.pdbx_description
1 polymer ?
#
loop_
_entity_poly.entity_id
_entity_poly.type
_entity_poly.pdbx_seq_one_letter_code
_entity_poly.pdbx_strand_id
1 'polypeptide(L)'
;MKGHTTTRRPGLVIAALCLAAVPALATRSAWASPPCPYAFTLSGKTDQLWKQVTNSAWKSMLGTSGWTDNGFHFYSRVRERGPESGINTPSDLESEIRKKVRDTPLTGNRHEIVLPITSSSGQPLKVLYDYDGGKASKCELVTLTY
;
A
#
# COMPACT_ATOMS: atom_id res chain seq x y z
N MET A 1 26.18 91.00 5.22
CA MET A 1 27.41 90.31 5.67
C MET A 1 27.01 89.12 6.52
N LYS A 2 27.66 87.95 6.28
CA LYS A 2 27.62 86.68 7.05
C LYS A 2 26.27 85.93 7.02
N GLY A 3 26.18 84.63 6.74
CA GLY A 3 27.16 83.60 6.39
C GLY A 3 26.38 82.29 6.16
N HIS A 4 26.74 81.53 5.12
CA HIS A 4 26.27 80.17 4.92
C HIS A 4 26.98 79.22 5.89
N THR A 5 26.25 78.30 6.53
CA THR A 5 26.88 77.12 7.13
C THR A 5 25.95 75.91 7.00
N THR A 6 26.32 75.04 6.06
CA THR A 6 25.89 73.66 5.91
C THR A 6 26.22 72.85 7.17
N THR A 7 25.30 72.03 7.68
CA THR A 7 25.65 70.87 8.50
C THR A 7 24.68 69.71 8.23
N ARG A 8 25.27 68.61 7.76
CA ARG A 8 24.64 67.33 7.41
C ARG A 8 24.07 66.65 8.66
N ARG A 9 22.88 66.07 8.53
CA ARG A 9 22.28 65.17 9.53
C ARG A 9 23.02 63.81 9.52
N PRO A 10 23.42 63.26 10.67
CA PRO A 10 23.88 61.88 10.75
C PRO A 10 22.71 60.93 11.01
N GLY A 11 22.75 59.78 10.34
CA GLY A 11 22.36 58.49 10.90
C GLY A 11 20.88 58.23 11.16
N LEU A 12 20.20 57.63 10.18
CA LEU A 12 19.16 56.65 10.47
C LEU A 12 19.43 55.39 9.63
N VAL A 13 20.22 54.48 10.19
CA VAL A 13 20.28 53.08 9.74
C VAL A 13 19.52 52.28 10.78
N ILE A 14 18.23 52.07 10.56
CA ILE A 14 17.47 51.00 11.21
C ILE A 14 17.06 50.07 10.08
N ALA A 15 17.98 49.17 9.73
CA ALA A 15 17.71 48.01 8.92
C ALA A 15 17.51 46.83 9.86
N ALA A 16 16.29 46.28 9.88
CA ALA A 16 15.92 44.90 10.17
C ALA A 16 14.55 44.88 10.87
N LEU A 17 13.55 44.26 10.26
CA LEU A 17 13.16 42.90 10.63
C LEU A 17 12.09 42.40 9.65
N CYS A 18 12.44 41.32 8.94
CA CYS A 18 11.54 40.54 8.11
C CYS A 18 10.40 39.95 8.97
N LEU A 19 9.15 40.15 8.55
CA LEU A 19 8.03 39.29 8.91
C LEU A 19 7.21 39.02 7.65
N ALA A 20 7.81 38.25 6.73
CA ALA A 20 7.03 37.55 5.71
C ALA A 20 6.29 36.41 6.43
N ALA A 21 5.00 36.61 6.71
CA ALA A 21 4.11 35.57 7.19
C ALA A 21 3.92 34.56 6.05
N VAL A 22 4.80 33.57 5.99
CA VAL A 22 4.58 32.38 5.16
C VAL A 22 3.49 31.56 5.86
N PRO A 23 2.32 31.34 5.25
CA PRO A 23 1.37 30.40 5.82
C PRO A 23 2.05 29.03 5.77
N ALA A 24 2.36 28.48 6.94
CA ALA A 24 2.75 27.10 7.07
C ALA A 24 1.56 26.25 6.59
N LEU A 25 1.54 25.92 5.30
CA LEU A 25 0.82 24.76 4.82
C LEU A 25 1.44 23.58 5.56
N ALA A 26 0.80 23.18 6.66
CA ALA A 26 0.94 21.85 7.21
C ALA A 26 0.43 20.90 6.13
N THR A 27 1.30 20.55 5.18
CA THR A 27 1.15 19.37 4.36
C THR A 27 1.14 18.21 5.36
N ARG A 28 -0.07 17.77 5.74
CA ARG A 28 -0.27 16.45 6.34
C ARG A 28 0.29 15.50 5.30
N SER A 29 1.53 15.08 5.53
CA SER A 29 2.13 14.01 4.77
C SER A 29 1.17 12.83 4.92
N ALA A 30 0.50 12.46 3.85
CA ALA A 30 -0.32 11.27 3.81
C ALA A 30 0.65 10.09 3.88
N TRP A 31 1.09 9.76 5.11
CA TRP A 31 1.96 8.62 5.36
C TRP A 31 1.17 7.41 4.92
N ALA A 32 1.61 6.78 3.84
CA ALA A 32 1.04 5.51 3.43
C ALA A 32 1.11 4.54 4.61
N SER A 33 0.04 3.78 4.82
CA SER A 33 0.00 2.78 5.88
C SER A 33 1.18 1.82 5.73
N PRO A 34 1.74 1.28 6.83
CA PRO A 34 2.76 0.23 6.73
C PRO A 34 2.15 -1.01 6.07
N PRO A 35 2.95 -1.90 5.47
CA PRO A 35 2.44 -3.14 4.89
C PRO A 35 1.79 -4.03 5.96
N CYS A 36 0.96 -4.98 5.50
CA CYS A 36 0.32 -5.96 6.36
C CYS A 36 1.36 -6.67 7.26
N PRO A 37 1.21 -6.66 8.59
CA PRO A 37 2.17 -7.30 9.49
C PRO A 37 1.98 -8.81 9.55
N TYR A 38 0.86 -9.34 9.07
CA TYR A 38 0.56 -10.77 9.13
C TYR A 38 1.11 -11.51 7.91
N ALA A 39 1.82 -12.60 8.15
CA ALA A 39 2.19 -13.51 7.08
C ALA A 39 0.94 -14.04 6.37
N PHE A 40 0.99 -14.10 5.04
CA PHE A 40 -0.05 -14.78 4.29
C PHE A 40 0.14 -16.28 4.46
N THR A 41 -0.69 -16.87 5.32
CA THR A 41 -0.68 -18.31 5.62
C THR A 41 -2.11 -18.81 5.64
N LEU A 42 -2.36 -19.94 5.02
CA LEU A 42 -3.68 -20.54 4.92
C LEU A 42 -3.72 -21.77 5.84
N SER A 43 -4.90 -22.05 6.41
CA SER A 43 -5.12 -23.23 7.25
C SER A 43 -6.10 -24.21 6.63
N GLY A 44 -6.05 -25.46 7.07
CA GLY A 44 -6.95 -26.51 6.56
C GLY A 44 -6.50 -27.11 5.23
N LYS A 45 -7.45 -27.39 4.32
CA LYS A 45 -7.19 -28.11 3.07
C LYS A 45 -6.78 -27.16 1.95
N THR A 46 -5.50 -26.83 1.86
CA THR A 46 -4.98 -25.81 0.92
C THR A 46 -4.51 -26.39 -0.41
N ASP A 47 -4.28 -27.69 -0.52
CA ASP A 47 -3.79 -28.34 -1.76
C ASP A 47 -4.92 -28.77 -2.72
N GLN A 48 -6.10 -28.17 -2.59
CA GLN A 48 -7.23 -28.46 -3.48
C GLN A 48 -7.20 -27.56 -4.70
N LEU A 49 -7.55 -28.11 -5.87
CA LEU A 49 -7.70 -27.31 -7.07
C LEU A 49 -8.75 -26.22 -6.87
N TRP A 50 -8.53 -25.02 -7.41
CA TRP A 50 -9.45 -23.88 -7.28
C TRP A 50 -10.90 -24.17 -7.64
N LYS A 51 -11.14 -25.11 -8.56
CA LYS A 51 -12.50 -25.56 -8.94
C LYS A 51 -13.26 -26.28 -7.82
N GLN A 52 -12.53 -26.87 -6.85
CA GLN A 52 -13.07 -27.63 -5.72
C GLN A 52 -13.18 -26.81 -4.42
N VAL A 53 -12.45 -25.69 -4.35
CA VAL A 53 -12.57 -24.75 -3.24
C VAL A 53 -13.93 -24.07 -3.34
N THR A 54 -14.59 -23.83 -2.21
CA THR A 54 -15.83 -23.04 -2.11
C THR A 54 -15.54 -21.72 -1.40
N ASN A 55 -16.45 -20.74 -1.49
CA ASN A 55 -16.34 -19.48 -0.75
C ASN A 55 -16.19 -19.71 0.77
N SER A 56 -16.95 -20.67 1.33
CA SER A 56 -16.86 -21.00 2.76
C SER A 56 -15.54 -21.65 3.13
N ALA A 57 -15.02 -22.54 2.28
CA ALA A 57 -13.70 -23.14 2.48
C ALA A 57 -12.61 -22.06 2.44
N TRP A 58 -12.64 -21.18 1.43
CA TRP A 58 -11.71 -20.05 1.32
C TRP A 58 -11.74 -19.13 2.54
N LYS A 59 -12.93 -18.69 2.97
CA LYS A 59 -13.09 -17.88 4.17
C LYS A 59 -12.54 -18.58 5.42
N SER A 60 -12.75 -19.89 5.53
CA SER A 60 -12.21 -20.68 6.64
C SER A 60 -10.68 -20.73 6.61
N MET A 61 -10.06 -20.87 5.44
CA MET A 61 -8.59 -20.89 5.29
C MET A 61 -7.94 -19.57 5.73
N LEU A 62 -8.57 -18.43 5.40
CA LEU A 62 -8.11 -17.09 5.80
C LEU A 62 -8.35 -16.76 7.27
N GLY A 63 -9.33 -17.41 7.91
CA GLY A 63 -9.85 -17.02 9.22
C GLY A 63 -8.80 -16.96 10.34
N THR A 64 -7.68 -17.66 10.18
CA THR A 64 -6.61 -17.78 11.18
C THR A 64 -5.41 -16.87 10.94
N SER A 65 -5.31 -16.19 9.79
CA SER A 65 -4.06 -15.53 9.38
C SER A 65 -4.06 -14.01 9.44
N GLY A 66 -5.10 -13.41 10.00
CA GLY A 66 -5.25 -11.94 9.99
C GLY A 66 -5.63 -11.40 8.61
N TRP A 67 -5.87 -12.27 7.63
CA TRP A 67 -6.35 -11.91 6.29
C TRP A 67 -7.87 -12.11 6.17
N THR A 68 -8.47 -11.37 5.26
CA THR A 68 -9.87 -11.50 4.87
C THR A 68 -10.04 -11.24 3.37
N ASP A 69 -11.15 -11.69 2.80
CA ASP A 69 -11.56 -11.39 1.43
C ASP A 69 -13.05 -11.06 1.47
N ASN A 70 -13.35 -9.77 1.64
CA ASN A 70 -14.73 -9.33 1.79
C ASN A 70 -15.41 -9.30 0.42
N GLY A 71 -16.54 -10.02 0.30
CA GLY A 71 -17.26 -10.12 -0.97
C GLY A 71 -16.65 -11.10 -1.97
N PHE A 72 -15.56 -11.80 -1.63
CA PHE A 72 -14.96 -12.87 -2.45
C PHE A 72 -14.50 -12.42 -3.84
N HIS A 73 -14.23 -11.13 -4.04
CA HIS A 73 -13.78 -10.63 -5.34
C HIS A 73 -12.37 -11.12 -5.63
N PHE A 74 -11.47 -11.10 -4.65
CA PHE A 74 -10.13 -11.65 -4.80
C PHE A 74 -10.20 -13.15 -5.13
N TYR A 75 -10.97 -13.92 -4.36
CA TYR A 75 -11.18 -15.34 -4.58
C TYR A 75 -11.71 -15.64 -5.99
N SER A 76 -12.69 -14.86 -6.46
CA SER A 76 -13.23 -15.04 -7.82
C SER A 76 -12.15 -14.83 -8.88
N ARG A 77 -11.29 -13.82 -8.70
CA ARG A 77 -10.17 -13.53 -9.62
C ARG A 77 -9.06 -14.56 -9.57
N VAL A 78 -8.72 -15.09 -8.40
CA VAL A 78 -7.67 -16.11 -8.31
C VAL A 78 -8.11 -17.45 -8.93
N ARG A 79 -9.40 -17.81 -8.83
CA ARG A 79 -9.92 -19.01 -9.50
C ARG A 79 -9.89 -18.91 -11.01
N GLU A 80 -10.12 -17.70 -11.54
CA GLU A 80 -10.10 -17.42 -12.97
C GLU A 80 -8.67 -17.39 -13.52
N ARG A 81 -7.79 -16.58 -12.91
CA ARG A 81 -6.45 -16.27 -13.45
C ARG A 81 -5.32 -17.10 -12.86
N GLY A 82 -5.51 -17.63 -11.65
CA GLY A 82 -4.49 -18.41 -10.95
C GLY A 82 -4.00 -19.59 -11.80
N PRO A 83 -4.90 -20.47 -12.30
CA PRO A 83 -4.50 -21.61 -13.13
C PRO A 83 -3.74 -21.22 -14.40
N GLU A 84 -4.13 -20.12 -15.06
CA GLU A 84 -3.41 -19.60 -16.24
C GLU A 84 -1.98 -19.14 -15.91
N SER A 85 -1.74 -18.85 -14.64
CA SER A 85 -0.47 -18.34 -14.11
C SER A 85 0.32 -19.41 -13.34
N GLY A 86 -0.10 -20.69 -13.41
CA GLY A 86 0.53 -21.80 -12.70
C GLY A 86 0.15 -21.94 -11.22
N ILE A 87 -0.77 -21.11 -10.71
CA ILE A 87 -1.30 -21.14 -9.34
C ILE A 87 -2.57 -22.01 -9.34
N ASN A 88 -2.43 -23.32 -9.12
CA ASN A 88 -3.54 -24.26 -9.26
C ASN A 88 -4.34 -24.47 -7.97
N THR A 89 -3.71 -24.19 -6.82
CA THR A 89 -4.26 -24.41 -5.49
C THR A 89 -4.05 -23.18 -4.58
N PRO A 90 -4.82 -23.05 -3.48
CA PRO A 90 -4.53 -22.08 -2.43
C PRO A 90 -3.10 -22.17 -1.87
N SER A 91 -2.56 -23.38 -1.74
CA SER A 91 -1.17 -23.64 -1.30
C SER A 91 -0.14 -23.02 -2.25
N ASP A 92 -0.35 -23.13 -3.56
CA ASP A 92 0.48 -22.47 -4.57
C ASP A 92 0.45 -20.95 -4.38
N LEU A 93 -0.74 -20.37 -4.19
CA LEU A 93 -0.88 -18.92 -3.99
C LEU A 93 -0.14 -18.46 -2.74
N GLU A 94 -0.27 -19.20 -1.65
CA GLU A 94 0.45 -18.90 -0.41
C GLU A 94 1.97 -18.89 -0.64
N SER A 95 2.48 -19.94 -1.29
CA SER A 95 3.90 -20.04 -1.66
C SER A 95 4.35 -18.83 -2.47
N GLU A 96 3.60 -18.43 -3.51
CA GLU A 96 4.00 -17.31 -4.37
C GLU A 96 3.92 -15.96 -3.66
N ILE A 97 2.91 -15.72 -2.82
CA ILE A 97 2.85 -14.51 -1.98
C ILE A 97 4.02 -14.46 -1.00
N ARG A 98 4.45 -15.61 -0.45
CA ARG A 98 5.59 -15.67 0.48
C ARG A 98 6.93 -15.45 -0.23
N LYS A 99 7.05 -15.84 -1.50
CA LYS A 99 8.23 -15.58 -2.36
C LYS A 99 8.25 -14.19 -2.97
N LYS A 100 7.24 -13.34 -2.70
CA LYS A 100 7.03 -12.03 -3.33
C LYS A 100 8.32 -11.27 -3.64
N VAL A 101 8.34 -10.65 -4.81
CA VAL A 101 9.44 -9.79 -5.27
C VAL A 101 9.46 -8.48 -4.50
N ARG A 102 8.29 -7.88 -4.31
CA ARG A 102 8.12 -6.66 -3.50
C ARG A 102 6.74 -6.56 -2.89
N ASP A 103 6.63 -5.77 -1.83
CA ASP A 103 5.40 -5.36 -1.15
C ASP A 103 5.47 -3.86 -0.97
N THR A 104 4.66 -3.12 -1.72
CA THR A 104 4.76 -1.66 -1.81
C THR A 104 3.42 -0.99 -1.53
N PRO A 105 3.41 0.10 -0.74
CA PRO A 105 2.22 0.93 -0.64
C PRO A 105 1.95 1.61 -1.99
N LEU A 106 0.67 1.72 -2.34
CA LEU A 106 0.21 2.49 -3.50
C LEU A 106 -0.31 3.86 -3.05
N THR A 107 -1.54 3.89 -2.52
CA THR A 107 -2.19 5.12 -2.03
C THR A 107 -3.11 4.80 -0.85
N GLY A 108 -3.09 5.65 0.18
CA GLY A 108 -3.88 5.42 1.39
C GLY A 108 -3.53 4.07 2.04
N ASN A 109 -4.55 3.22 2.17
CA ASN A 109 -4.46 1.88 2.75
C ASN A 109 -4.15 0.80 1.72
N ARG A 110 -4.04 1.13 0.44
CA ARG A 110 -3.86 0.14 -0.64
C ARG A 110 -2.41 -0.23 -0.81
N HIS A 111 -2.15 -1.53 -0.86
CA HIS A 111 -0.85 -2.13 -1.11
C HIS A 111 -0.87 -3.06 -2.32
N GLU A 112 0.31 -3.24 -2.91
CA GLU A 112 0.58 -4.16 -4.00
C GLU A 112 1.69 -5.14 -3.60
N ILE A 113 1.39 -6.43 -3.67
CA ILE A 113 2.38 -7.51 -3.63
C ILE A 113 2.66 -7.95 -5.05
N VAL A 114 3.90 -7.83 -5.51
CA VAL A 114 4.33 -8.35 -6.81
C VAL A 114 4.82 -9.77 -6.65
N LEU A 115 4.18 -10.69 -7.37
CA LEU A 115 4.53 -12.12 -7.39
C LEU A 115 5.64 -12.38 -8.42
N PRO A 116 6.45 -13.43 -8.24
CA PRO A 116 7.52 -13.80 -9.20
C PRO A 116 6.96 -14.54 -10.43
N ILE A 117 5.80 -14.10 -10.94
CA ILE A 117 5.12 -14.66 -12.10
C ILE A 117 4.81 -13.52 -13.07
N THR A 118 5.10 -13.71 -14.35
CA THR A 118 4.80 -12.74 -15.42
C THR A 118 3.86 -13.34 -16.44
N SER A 119 2.95 -12.52 -16.95
CA SER A 119 2.15 -12.84 -18.14
C SER A 119 3.03 -12.98 -19.38
N SER A 120 2.45 -13.48 -20.47
CA SER A 120 3.10 -13.54 -21.79
C SER A 120 3.51 -12.18 -22.34
N SER A 121 2.88 -11.08 -21.90
CA SER A 121 3.24 -9.70 -22.26
C SER A 121 4.27 -9.06 -21.31
N GLY A 122 4.80 -9.82 -20.35
CA GLY A 122 5.81 -9.36 -19.40
C GLY A 122 5.25 -8.57 -18.21
N GLN A 123 3.93 -8.41 -18.09
CA GLN A 123 3.33 -7.77 -16.91
C GLN A 123 3.40 -8.74 -15.72
N PRO A 124 3.89 -8.30 -14.53
CA PRO A 124 3.98 -9.18 -13.37
C PRO A 124 2.61 -9.33 -12.69
N LEU A 125 2.34 -10.54 -12.20
CA LEU A 125 1.13 -10.83 -11.44
C LEU A 125 1.21 -10.14 -10.06
N LYS A 126 0.11 -9.51 -9.66
CA LYS A 126 0.00 -8.66 -8.49
C LYS A 126 -1.20 -9.05 -7.64
N VAL A 127 -0.99 -9.08 -6.33
CA VAL A 127 -2.04 -9.16 -5.32
C VAL A 127 -2.24 -7.77 -4.73
N LEU A 128 -3.45 -7.24 -4.84
CA LEU A 128 -3.82 -5.98 -4.21
C LEU A 128 -4.57 -6.27 -2.92
N TYR A 129 -4.17 -5.59 -1.85
CA TYR A 129 -4.83 -5.67 -0.55
C TYR A 129 -4.92 -4.30 0.11
N ASP A 130 -5.90 -4.13 0.99
CA ASP A 130 -6.04 -2.95 1.84
C ASP A 130 -5.64 -3.28 3.28
N TYR A 131 -4.90 -2.37 3.92
CA TYR A 131 -4.58 -2.42 5.34
C TYR A 131 -4.46 -0.99 5.90
N ASP A 132 -5.20 -0.71 6.97
CA ASP A 132 -5.34 0.63 7.54
C ASP A 132 -4.35 0.94 8.68
N GLY A 133 -3.42 0.02 8.98
CA GLY A 133 -2.42 0.19 10.04
C GLY A 133 -2.94 -0.05 11.47
N GLY A 134 -4.21 -0.38 11.65
CA GLY A 134 -4.79 -0.62 12.97
C GLY A 134 -4.29 -1.91 13.61
N LYS A 135 -4.00 -1.87 14.92
CA LYS A 135 -3.47 -3.03 15.68
C LYS A 135 -4.35 -4.28 15.65
N ALA A 136 -5.65 -4.12 15.45
CA ALA A 136 -6.63 -5.21 15.36
C ALA A 136 -7.20 -5.37 13.95
N SER A 137 -6.73 -4.56 13.00
CA SER A 137 -7.22 -4.57 11.64
C SER A 137 -6.75 -5.81 10.91
N LYS A 138 -7.62 -6.36 10.07
CA LYS A 138 -7.25 -7.43 9.14
C LYS A 138 -6.71 -6.84 7.86
N CYS A 139 -5.91 -7.62 7.14
CA CYS A 139 -5.47 -7.30 5.80
C CYS A 139 -6.51 -7.84 4.81
N GLU A 140 -7.09 -6.95 4.04
CA GLU A 140 -8.22 -7.25 3.16
C GLU A 140 -7.73 -7.47 1.73
N LEU A 141 -7.85 -8.70 1.25
CA LEU A 141 -7.60 -9.02 -0.15
C LEU A 141 -8.63 -8.34 -1.04
N VAL A 142 -8.17 -7.65 -2.08
CA VAL A 142 -9.03 -6.89 -2.99
C VAL A 142 -9.13 -7.58 -4.35
N THR A 143 -7.99 -7.84 -5.00
CA THR A 143 -7.98 -8.45 -6.34
C THR A 143 -6.63 -9.07 -6.69
N LEU A 144 -6.63 -9.99 -7.65
CA LEU A 144 -5.46 -10.48 -8.37
C LEU A 144 -5.46 -9.88 -9.79
N THR A 145 -4.37 -9.29 -10.24
CA THR A 145 -4.25 -8.66 -11.57
C THR A 145 -2.84 -8.75 -12.14
N TYR A 146 -2.69 -8.47 -13.43
CA TYR A 146 -1.42 -8.11 -14.06
C TYR A 146 -1.25 -6.58 -14.07
#